data_AF-A0A2V8J7H1-F1
#
_entry.id   AF-A0A2V8J7H1-F1
#
_cell.length_a   1.000
_cell.length_b   1.000
_cell.length_c   1.000
_cell.angle_alpha   90.00
_cell.angle_beta   90.00
_cell.angle_gamma   90.00
#
_symmetry.space_group_name_H-M   'P 1'
#
loop_
_entity.id
_entity.type
_entity.pdbx_description
1 polymer ?
#
loop_
_entity_poly.entity_id
_entity_poly.type
_entity_poly.pdbx_seq_one_letter_code
_entity_poly.pdbx_strand_id
1 'polypeptide(L)'
;MAHFIQFVQQYSAILVDPYGRRYVARVYGACRPDDLWDGWFVFFPLDDGRAVATDRETTQGSLAAVRYWASGISTLYLYGALERARAMLPEAQLARRQAQAKEEEARARAEAADYEAAAHAARKAALDTDRRRRETEAMLLAEREATARAAARLHDQAARSARYDASEAHRRMREFMRKHSSERRYTSQPSARPVAADAPRRRRSAHAKATPRTHTKPRGDKK
;
A
#
# COMPACT_ATOMS: atom_id res chain seq x y z
N MET A 1 30.29 35.03 -38.35
CA MET A 1 31.58 35.53 -38.91
C MET A 1 32.56 34.37 -38.91
N ALA A 2 33.54 34.35 -39.82
CA ALA A 2 34.52 33.26 -39.87
C ALA A 2 35.62 33.46 -38.82
N HIS A 3 35.79 32.50 -37.91
CA HIS A 3 36.94 32.48 -37.01
C HIS A 3 38.20 32.16 -37.81
N PHE A 4 39.20 33.05 -37.78
CA PHE A 4 40.45 32.85 -38.51
C PHE A 4 41.35 31.87 -37.75
N ILE A 5 41.27 30.59 -38.13
CA ILE A 5 42.08 29.52 -37.55
C ILE A 5 43.51 29.59 -38.11
N GLN A 6 44.48 29.60 -37.20
CA GLN A 6 45.91 29.56 -37.48
C GLN A 6 46.50 28.25 -36.97
N PHE A 7 47.37 27.64 -37.77
CA PHE A 7 48.28 26.59 -37.31
C PHE A 7 49.40 27.22 -36.46
N VAL A 8 49.65 26.64 -35.28
CA VAL A 8 50.61 27.16 -34.30
C VAL A 8 51.90 26.36 -34.34
N GLN A 9 51.84 25.04 -34.12
CA GLN A 9 52.97 24.11 -34.23
C GLN A 9 52.52 22.64 -34.31
N GLN A 10 53.43 21.75 -34.68
CA GLN A 10 53.27 20.29 -34.56
C GLN A 10 54.31 19.75 -33.58
N TYR A 11 53.93 18.83 -32.71
CA TYR A 11 54.88 18.12 -31.83
C TYR A 11 55.49 16.92 -32.56
N SER A 12 56.76 16.63 -32.29
CA SER A 12 57.48 15.46 -32.83
C SER A 12 57.17 14.15 -32.09
N ALA A 13 56.63 14.24 -30.87
CA ALA A 13 56.28 13.07 -30.06
C ALA A 13 55.06 12.35 -30.66
N ILE A 14 55.20 11.05 -30.90
CA ILE A 14 54.09 10.16 -31.25
C ILE A 14 53.40 9.71 -29.96
N LEU A 15 52.08 9.88 -29.92
CA LEU A 15 51.25 9.49 -28.78
C LEU A 15 50.54 8.18 -29.11
N VAL A 16 50.50 7.23 -28.18
CA VAL A 16 49.82 5.95 -28.35
C VAL A 16 48.64 5.85 -27.38
N ASP A 17 47.43 5.65 -27.89
CA ASP A 17 46.24 5.49 -27.03
C ASP A 17 46.19 4.09 -26.37
N PRO A 18 45.34 3.86 -25.34
CA PRO A 18 45.21 2.56 -24.66
C PRO A 18 44.75 1.39 -25.55
N TYR A 19 44.46 1.62 -26.83
CA TYR A 19 44.10 0.61 -27.84
C TYR A 19 45.19 0.47 -28.92
N GLY A 20 46.37 1.07 -28.71
CA GLY A 20 47.52 1.00 -29.61
C GLY A 20 47.50 1.99 -30.77
N ARG A 21 46.49 2.87 -30.90
CA ARG A 21 46.39 3.81 -32.03
C ARG A 21 47.37 4.95 -31.87
N ARG A 22 48.05 5.31 -32.95
CA ARG A 22 49.16 6.27 -32.95
C ARG A 22 48.70 7.63 -33.47
N TYR A 23 49.06 8.70 -32.77
CA TYR A 23 48.66 10.07 -33.08
C TYR A 23 49.84 11.05 -33.11
N VAL A 24 49.74 12.07 -33.96
CA VAL A 24 50.57 13.28 -33.93
C VAL A 24 49.72 14.46 -33.46
N ALA A 25 50.21 15.17 -32.44
CA ALA A 25 49.56 16.36 -31.91
C ALA A 25 49.95 17.63 -32.70
N ARG A 26 48.96 18.46 -33.02
CA ARG A 26 49.13 19.81 -33.56
C ARG A 26 48.40 20.81 -32.66
N VAL A 27 48.95 22.01 -32.52
CA VAL A 27 48.27 23.15 -31.92
C VAL A 27 47.68 24.02 -33.01
N TYR A 28 46.43 24.43 -32.79
CA TYR A 28 45.77 25.49 -33.54
C TYR A 28 45.32 26.58 -32.57
N GLY A 29 45.12 27.78 -33.09
CA GLY A 29 44.43 28.84 -32.36
C GLY A 29 43.60 29.70 -33.30
N ALA A 30 42.64 30.45 -32.76
CA ALA A 30 41.80 31.35 -33.54
C ALA A 30 41.46 32.63 -32.77
N CYS A 31 41.34 33.72 -33.52
CA CYS A 31 40.83 34.97 -32.99
C CYS A 31 39.32 34.88 -32.73
N ARG A 32 38.90 35.49 -31.63
CA ARG A 32 37.52 35.65 -31.17
C ARG A 32 37.03 37.09 -31.45
N PRO A 33 35.73 37.40 -31.28
CA PRO A 33 35.19 38.75 -31.49
C PRO A 33 35.61 39.77 -30.43
N ASP A 34 36.29 39.34 -29.35
CA ASP A 34 36.85 40.15 -28.27
C ASP A 34 38.39 40.31 -28.40
N ASP A 35 38.93 40.11 -29.61
CA ASP A 35 40.35 40.11 -29.99
C ASP A 35 41.26 39.12 -29.23
N LEU A 36 40.68 38.29 -28.35
CA LEU A 36 41.37 37.21 -27.66
C LEU A 36 41.59 36.01 -28.59
N TRP A 37 42.68 35.28 -28.33
CA TRP A 37 43.09 34.10 -29.08
C TRP A 37 42.91 32.84 -28.25
N ASP A 38 41.97 32.00 -28.64
CA ASP A 38 41.85 30.65 -28.09
C ASP A 38 42.89 29.71 -28.71
N GLY A 39 43.38 28.74 -27.93
CA GLY A 39 44.29 27.68 -28.38
C GLY A 39 43.81 26.30 -27.95
N TRP A 40 43.99 25.29 -28.80
CA TRP A 40 43.56 23.91 -28.58
C TRP A 40 44.45 22.90 -29.35
N PHE A 41 44.34 21.62 -29.00
CA PHE A 41 45.05 20.54 -29.70
C PHE A 41 44.14 19.84 -30.71
N VAL A 42 44.72 19.40 -31.82
CA VAL A 42 44.13 18.44 -32.74
C VAL A 42 45.12 17.29 -32.94
N PHE A 43 44.68 16.09 -32.62
CA PHE A 43 45.43 14.85 -32.73
C PHE A 43 45.03 14.13 -34.01
N PHE A 44 45.95 14.07 -34.97
CA PHE A 44 45.76 13.35 -36.23
C PHE A 44 46.28 11.92 -36.05
N PRO A 45 45.49 10.88 -36.40
CA PRO A 45 46.04 9.52 -36.45
C PRO A 45 47.15 9.45 -37.50
N LEU A 46 48.18 8.62 -37.22
CA LEU A 46 49.18 8.22 -38.23
C LEU A 46 48.65 7.11 -39.14
N ASP A 47 47.76 6.29 -38.59
CA ASP A 47 47.05 5.20 -39.23
C ASP A 47 45.67 5.71 -39.71
N ASP A 48 44.71 4.83 -39.99
CA ASP A 48 43.38 5.24 -40.40
C ASP A 48 42.53 5.84 -39.26
N GLY A 49 41.56 6.68 -39.63
CA GLY A 49 40.53 7.18 -38.73
C GLY A 49 40.33 8.70 -38.75
N ARG A 50 39.58 9.18 -37.75
CA ARG A 50 39.19 10.58 -37.60
C ARG A 50 40.17 11.32 -36.67
N ALA A 51 40.60 12.51 -37.07
CA ALA A 51 41.34 13.41 -36.18
C ALA A 51 40.44 13.88 -35.02
N VAL A 52 40.97 13.88 -33.79
CA VAL A 52 40.24 14.25 -32.57
C VAL A 52 40.78 15.57 -32.03
N ALA A 53 39.88 16.47 -31.61
CA ALA A 53 40.23 17.78 -31.07
C ALA A 53 39.90 17.86 -29.58
N THR A 54 40.66 18.65 -28.83
CA THR A 54 40.20 19.16 -27.54
C THR A 54 39.24 20.33 -27.75
N ASP A 55 38.47 20.66 -26.72
CA ASP A 55 37.95 22.03 -26.57
C ASP A 55 39.11 23.03 -26.38
N ARG A 56 38.77 24.30 -26.13
CA ARG A 56 39.70 25.37 -25.76
C ARG A 56 40.51 25.01 -24.51
N GLU A 57 41.83 24.90 -24.67
CA GLU A 57 42.80 24.60 -23.60
C GLU A 57 43.47 25.87 -23.06
N THR A 58 43.49 26.96 -23.84
CA THR A 58 43.95 28.27 -23.37
C THR A 58 43.21 29.43 -24.06
N THR A 59 43.24 30.61 -23.45
CA THR A 59 42.91 31.91 -24.08
C THR A 59 44.04 32.88 -23.77
N GLN A 60 44.47 33.63 -24.78
CA GLN A 60 45.65 34.50 -24.73
C GLN A 60 45.36 35.85 -25.41
N GLY A 61 46.08 36.90 -25.04
CA GLY A 61 45.93 38.23 -25.67
C GLY A 61 46.52 38.35 -27.09
N SER A 62 47.16 37.31 -27.62
CA SER A 62 47.67 37.29 -29.00
C SER A 62 48.05 35.88 -29.47
N LEU A 63 48.14 35.68 -30.79
CA LEU A 63 48.72 34.48 -31.41
C LEU A 63 50.18 34.22 -30.97
N ALA A 64 50.95 35.27 -30.66
CA ALA A 64 52.32 35.13 -30.17
C ALA A 64 52.34 34.49 -28.76
N ALA A 65 51.40 34.87 -27.89
CA ALA A 65 51.23 34.25 -26.58
C ALA A 65 50.69 32.80 -26.69
N VAL A 66 49.84 32.48 -27.66
CA VAL A 66 49.46 31.07 -27.96
C VAL A 66 50.68 30.25 -28.41
N ARG A 67 51.57 30.80 -29.25
CA ARG A 67 52.84 30.16 -29.64
C ARG A 67 53.75 29.92 -28.44
N TYR A 68 53.89 30.91 -27.55
CA TYR A 68 54.69 30.76 -26.33
C TYR A 68 54.13 29.65 -25.42
N TRP A 69 52.81 29.66 -25.15
CA TRP A 69 52.13 28.60 -24.41
C TRP A 69 52.37 27.21 -25.03
N ALA A 70 52.20 27.07 -26.34
CA ALA A 70 52.42 25.83 -27.07
C ALA A 70 53.86 25.29 -26.95
N SER A 71 54.87 26.18 -26.89
CA SER A 71 56.26 25.77 -26.69
C SER A 71 56.54 25.14 -25.32
N GLY A 72 55.73 25.42 -24.31
CA GLY A 72 55.88 24.91 -22.93
C GLY A 72 55.15 23.59 -22.65
N ILE A 73 54.45 23.00 -23.64
CA ILE A 73 53.63 21.81 -23.43
C ILE A 73 54.49 20.53 -23.44
N SER A 74 54.41 19.76 -22.35
CA SER A 74 55.11 18.48 -22.21
C SER A 74 54.35 17.33 -22.87
N THR A 75 55.08 16.28 -23.28
CA THR A 75 54.47 15.06 -23.84
C THR A 75 53.46 14.40 -22.91
N LEU A 76 53.69 14.44 -21.59
CA LEU A 76 52.75 13.92 -20.59
C LEU A 76 51.42 14.70 -20.58
N TYR A 77 51.48 16.02 -20.75
CA TYR A 77 50.28 16.84 -20.90
C TYR A 77 49.50 16.48 -22.18
N LEU A 78 50.21 16.22 -23.28
CA LEU A 78 49.58 15.80 -24.55
C LEU A 78 48.87 14.45 -24.43
N TYR A 79 49.38 13.50 -23.66
CA TYR A 79 48.68 12.24 -23.36
C TYR A 79 47.33 12.51 -22.65
N GLY A 80 47.34 13.28 -21.56
CA GLY A 80 46.09 13.63 -20.85
C GLY A 80 45.11 14.47 -21.70
N ALA A 81 45.62 15.28 -22.64
CA ALA A 81 44.79 16.03 -23.59
C ALA A 81 44.19 15.11 -24.68
N LEU A 82 44.92 14.10 -25.16
CA LEU A 82 44.41 13.08 -26.07
C LEU A 82 43.29 12.26 -25.43
N GLU A 83 43.43 11.90 -24.14
CA GLU A 83 42.37 11.23 -23.40
C GLU A 83 41.10 12.09 -23.28
N ARG A 84 41.23 13.40 -22.99
CA ARG A 84 40.09 14.34 -23.00
C ARG A 84 39.44 14.43 -24.38
N ALA A 85 40.21 14.61 -25.44
CA ALA A 85 39.71 14.69 -26.82
C ALA A 85 38.96 13.41 -27.24
N ARG A 86 39.47 12.23 -26.90
CA ARG A 86 38.80 10.94 -27.16
C ARG A 86 37.56 10.75 -26.29
N ALA A 87 37.56 11.26 -25.06
CA ALA A 87 36.40 11.26 -24.17
C ALA A 87 35.26 12.20 -24.61
N MET A 88 35.55 13.17 -25.48
CA MET A 88 34.58 14.10 -26.08
C MET A 88 33.92 13.55 -27.36
N LEU A 89 34.42 12.45 -27.93
CA LEU A 89 33.85 11.83 -29.14
C LEU A 89 32.37 11.42 -28.96
N PRO A 90 31.47 11.67 -29.93
CA PRO A 90 30.06 11.27 -29.85
C PRO A 90 29.87 9.78 -29.53
N GLU A 91 30.73 8.92 -30.06
CA GLU A 91 30.72 7.47 -29.85
C GLU A 91 31.07 7.12 -28.39
N ALA A 92 32.06 7.81 -27.81
CA ALA A 92 32.44 7.64 -26.40
C ALA A 92 31.38 8.22 -25.44
N GLN A 93 30.77 9.36 -25.78
CA GLN A 93 29.66 9.94 -25.03
C GLN A 93 28.42 9.02 -25.06
N LEU A 94 28.10 8.45 -26.23
CA LEU A 94 26.99 7.51 -26.40
C LEU A 94 27.22 6.22 -25.61
N ALA A 95 28.43 5.64 -25.68
CA ALA A 95 28.78 4.45 -24.91
C ALA A 95 28.66 4.68 -23.39
N ARG A 96 29.06 5.85 -22.88
CA ARG A 96 28.87 6.24 -21.47
C ARG A 96 27.39 6.32 -21.09
N ARG A 97 26.56 7.00 -21.89
CA ARG A 97 25.09 7.07 -21.67
C ARG A 97 24.44 5.69 -21.72
N GLN A 98 24.88 4.80 -22.61
CA GLN A 98 24.39 3.42 -22.69
C GLN A 98 24.81 2.56 -21.49
N ALA A 99 25.99 2.80 -20.90
CA ALA A 99 26.38 2.15 -19.65
C ALA A 99 25.53 2.65 -18.47
N GLN A 100 25.38 3.97 -18.34
CA GLN A 100 24.53 4.60 -17.31
C GLN A 100 23.08 4.11 -17.38
N ALA A 101 22.47 4.09 -18.57
CA ALA A 101 21.11 3.59 -18.75
C ALA A 101 20.94 2.10 -18.37
N LYS A 102 21.98 1.26 -18.57
CA LYS A 102 21.97 -0.14 -18.14
C LYS A 102 22.11 -0.29 -16.62
N GLU A 103 22.90 0.58 -15.98
CA GLU A 103 23.01 0.61 -14.51
C GLU A 103 21.72 1.12 -13.86
N GLU A 104 21.08 2.12 -14.45
CA GLU A 104 19.77 2.64 -14.04
C GLU A 104 18.67 1.57 -14.23
N GLU A 105 18.64 0.89 -15.38
CA GLU A 105 17.71 -0.22 -15.62
C GLU A 105 17.94 -1.38 -14.62
N ALA A 106 19.19 -1.75 -14.35
CA ALA A 106 19.52 -2.80 -13.38
C ALA A 106 19.06 -2.43 -11.95
N ARG A 107 19.21 -1.15 -11.54
CA ARG A 107 18.69 -0.64 -10.26
C ARG A 107 17.18 -0.67 -10.22
N ALA A 108 16.50 -0.16 -11.24
CA ALA A 108 15.04 -0.15 -11.32
C ALA A 108 14.43 -1.56 -11.32
N ARG A 109 15.09 -2.53 -11.96
CA ARG A 109 14.70 -3.96 -11.90
C ARG A 109 14.87 -4.56 -10.50
N ALA A 110 15.92 -4.19 -9.76
CA ALA A 110 16.11 -4.65 -8.39
C ALA A 110 15.08 -4.04 -7.44
N GLU A 111 14.86 -2.73 -7.53
CA GLU A 111 13.86 -1.99 -6.75
C GLU A 111 12.43 -2.51 -7.00
N ALA A 112 12.09 -2.82 -8.25
CA ALA A 112 10.82 -3.46 -8.60
C ALA A 112 10.66 -4.85 -7.96
N ALA A 113 11.73 -5.67 -7.93
CA ALA A 113 11.70 -6.98 -7.29
C ALA A 113 11.53 -6.88 -5.76
N ASP A 114 12.16 -5.89 -5.11
CA ASP A 114 11.96 -5.61 -3.69
C ASP A 114 10.51 -5.17 -3.39
N TYR A 115 9.92 -4.31 -4.24
CA TYR A 115 8.50 -3.94 -4.13
C TYR A 115 7.54 -5.11 -4.36
N GLU A 116 7.81 -6.00 -5.32
CA GLU A 116 7.02 -7.21 -5.54
C GLU A 116 7.10 -8.18 -4.36
N ALA A 117 8.30 -8.38 -3.80
CA ALA A 117 8.51 -9.20 -2.61
C ALA A 117 7.77 -8.63 -1.38
N ALA A 118 7.86 -7.31 -1.16
CA ALA A 118 7.14 -6.61 -0.09
C ALA A 118 5.61 -6.70 -0.27
N ALA A 119 5.10 -6.51 -1.49
CA ALA A 119 3.68 -6.63 -1.80
C ALA A 119 3.17 -8.07 -1.61
N HIS A 120 3.95 -9.07 -1.98
CA HIS A 120 3.63 -10.48 -1.74
C HIS A 120 3.61 -10.82 -0.23
N ALA A 121 4.61 -10.34 0.53
CA ALA A 121 4.66 -10.51 1.98
C ALA A 121 3.45 -9.84 2.67
N ALA A 122 3.08 -8.63 2.28
CA ALA A 122 1.93 -7.91 2.80
C ALA A 122 0.60 -8.64 2.51
N ARG A 123 0.42 -9.17 1.29
CA ARG A 123 -0.75 -10.00 0.92
C ARG A 123 -0.85 -11.25 1.80
N LYS A 124 0.27 -11.94 2.04
CA LYS A 124 0.32 -13.11 2.92
C LYS A 124 -0.04 -12.75 4.36
N ALA A 125 0.56 -11.68 4.91
CA ALA A 125 0.30 -11.22 6.27
C ALA A 125 -1.17 -10.80 6.47
N ALA A 126 -1.80 -10.20 5.46
CA ALA A 126 -3.23 -9.91 5.48
C ALA A 126 -4.08 -11.18 5.57
N LEU A 127 -3.80 -12.20 4.73
CA LEU A 127 -4.51 -13.49 4.76
C LEU A 127 -4.34 -14.24 6.08
N ASP A 128 -3.14 -14.24 6.66
CA ASP A 128 -2.87 -14.86 7.97
C ASP A 128 -3.56 -14.08 9.11
N THR A 129 -3.71 -12.76 9.00
CA THR A 129 -4.47 -11.93 9.94
C THR A 129 -5.98 -12.21 9.85
N ASP A 130 -6.51 -12.28 8.63
CA ASP A 130 -7.92 -12.59 8.36
C ASP A 130 -8.30 -14.00 8.85
N ARG A 131 -7.40 -14.98 8.70
CA ARG A 131 -7.57 -16.33 9.27
C ARG A 131 -7.68 -16.28 10.79
N ARG A 132 -6.70 -15.68 11.48
CA ARG A 132 -6.67 -15.55 12.94
C ARG A 132 -7.92 -14.84 13.48
N ARG A 133 -8.39 -13.81 12.78
CA ARG A 133 -9.62 -13.10 13.12
C ARG A 133 -10.86 -14.00 13.04
N ARG A 134 -11.00 -14.80 11.97
CA ARG A 134 -12.13 -15.73 11.82
C ARG A 134 -12.08 -16.85 12.86
N GLU A 135 -10.88 -17.31 13.23
CA GLU A 135 -10.67 -18.29 14.29
C GLU A 135 -11.10 -17.74 15.66
N THR A 136 -10.72 -16.51 16.02
CA THR A 136 -11.15 -15.90 17.30
C THR A 136 -12.64 -15.53 17.32
N GLU A 137 -13.19 -15.03 16.21
CA GLU A 137 -14.64 -14.79 16.07
C GLU A 137 -15.44 -16.11 16.22
N ALA A 138 -14.97 -17.22 15.63
CA ALA A 138 -15.60 -18.53 15.77
C ALA A 138 -15.49 -19.09 17.20
N MET A 139 -14.35 -18.93 17.89
CA MET A 139 -14.20 -19.33 19.29
C MET A 139 -15.18 -18.57 20.21
N LEU A 140 -15.28 -17.25 20.05
CA LEU A 140 -16.20 -16.40 20.84
C LEU A 140 -17.68 -16.73 20.56
N LEU A 141 -18.02 -17.13 19.33
CA LEU A 141 -19.36 -17.62 19.01
C LEU A 141 -19.62 -18.99 19.67
N ALA A 142 -18.67 -19.92 19.62
CA ALA A 142 -18.80 -21.23 20.26
C ALA A 142 -18.94 -21.14 21.79
N GLU A 143 -18.22 -20.21 22.43
CA GLU A 143 -18.35 -19.92 23.87
C GLU A 143 -19.73 -19.32 24.22
N ARG A 144 -20.22 -18.37 23.41
CA ARG A 144 -21.58 -17.80 23.55
C ARG A 144 -22.66 -18.86 23.35
N GLU A 145 -22.49 -19.77 22.41
CA GLU A 145 -23.40 -20.91 22.25
C GLU A 145 -23.33 -21.89 23.43
N ALA A 146 -22.13 -22.22 23.92
CA ALA A 146 -21.97 -23.13 25.06
C ALA A 146 -22.61 -22.57 26.33
N THR A 147 -22.40 -21.29 26.62
CA THR A 147 -23.02 -20.58 27.76
C THR A 147 -24.53 -20.44 27.60
N ALA A 148 -25.04 -20.11 26.41
CA ALA A 148 -26.49 -20.09 26.13
C ALA A 148 -27.14 -21.47 26.29
N ARG A 149 -26.50 -22.53 25.78
CA ARG A 149 -26.95 -23.94 25.94
C ARG A 149 -26.92 -24.37 27.41
N ALA A 150 -25.96 -23.90 28.21
CA ALA A 150 -25.91 -24.15 29.65
C ALA A 150 -27.04 -23.43 30.41
N ALA A 151 -27.26 -22.14 30.11
CA ALA A 151 -28.36 -21.37 30.70
C ALA A 151 -29.74 -21.98 30.35
N ALA A 152 -29.96 -22.39 29.09
CA ALA A 152 -31.18 -23.06 28.68
C ALA A 152 -31.45 -24.36 29.47
N ARG A 153 -30.41 -25.19 29.72
CA ARG A 153 -30.53 -26.39 30.56
C ARG A 153 -30.92 -26.07 32.00
N LEU A 154 -30.38 -25.00 32.59
CA LEU A 154 -30.74 -24.57 33.94
C LEU A 154 -32.19 -24.06 34.00
N HIS A 155 -32.65 -23.30 33.01
CA HIS A 155 -34.05 -22.88 32.90
C HIS A 155 -34.99 -24.09 32.73
N ASP A 156 -34.63 -25.08 31.92
CA ASP A 156 -35.38 -26.34 31.77
C ASP A 156 -35.47 -27.12 33.08
N GLN A 157 -34.38 -27.20 33.85
CA GLN A 157 -34.36 -27.85 35.16
C GLN A 157 -35.25 -27.12 36.17
N ALA A 158 -35.15 -25.79 36.27
CA ALA A 158 -36.00 -24.97 37.14
C ALA A 158 -37.49 -25.03 36.74
N ALA A 159 -37.79 -25.08 35.44
CA ALA A 159 -39.15 -25.27 34.95
C ALA A 159 -39.71 -26.67 35.27
N ARG A 160 -38.86 -27.70 35.30
CA ARG A 160 -39.25 -29.07 35.70
C ARG A 160 -39.49 -29.16 37.21
N SER A 161 -38.63 -28.59 38.06
CA SER A 161 -38.84 -28.58 39.51
C SER A 161 -40.09 -27.79 39.88
N ALA A 162 -40.27 -26.56 39.36
CA ALA A 162 -41.46 -25.76 39.64
C ALA A 162 -42.79 -26.45 39.22
N ARG A 163 -42.78 -27.23 38.11
CA ARG A 163 -43.94 -28.06 37.72
C ARG A 163 -44.17 -29.23 38.68
N TYR A 164 -43.10 -29.89 39.13
CA TYR A 164 -43.17 -30.96 40.13
C TYR A 164 -43.73 -30.43 41.45
N ASP A 165 -43.15 -29.34 41.97
CA ASP A 165 -43.55 -28.70 43.24
C ASP A 165 -45.01 -28.23 43.20
N ALA A 166 -45.45 -27.63 42.10
CA ALA A 166 -46.86 -27.27 41.89
C ALA A 166 -47.77 -28.50 41.85
N SER A 167 -47.33 -29.61 41.22
CA SER A 167 -48.11 -30.86 41.19
C SER A 167 -48.23 -31.52 42.57
N GLU A 168 -47.17 -31.44 43.39
CA GLU A 168 -47.13 -31.90 44.78
C GLU A 168 -47.99 -31.02 45.69
N ALA A 169 -47.92 -29.69 45.54
CA ALA A 169 -48.82 -28.76 46.22
C ALA A 169 -50.29 -29.05 45.89
N HIS A 170 -50.62 -29.31 44.62
CA HIS A 170 -51.96 -29.75 44.22
C HIS A 170 -52.34 -31.14 44.76
N ARG A 171 -51.40 -32.09 44.88
CA ARG A 171 -51.65 -33.39 45.56
C ARG A 171 -51.99 -33.17 47.04
N ARG A 172 -51.15 -32.46 47.78
CA ARG A 172 -51.33 -32.15 49.21
C ARG A 172 -52.64 -31.39 49.45
N MET A 173 -52.96 -30.39 48.63
CA MET A 173 -54.22 -29.65 48.69
C MET A 173 -55.44 -30.55 48.47
N ARG A 174 -55.40 -31.46 47.48
CA ARG A 174 -56.49 -32.44 47.25
C ARG A 174 -56.64 -33.42 48.41
N GLU A 175 -55.54 -33.87 49.02
CA GLU A 175 -55.57 -34.77 50.17
C GLU A 175 -56.08 -34.11 51.45
N PHE A 176 -55.70 -32.85 51.69
CA PHE A 176 -56.23 -32.00 52.77
C PHE A 176 -57.74 -31.78 52.61
N MET A 177 -58.17 -31.34 51.41
CA MET A 177 -59.59 -31.18 51.09
C MET A 177 -60.36 -32.50 51.19
N ARG A 178 -59.76 -33.63 50.79
CA ARG A 178 -60.35 -34.97 50.99
C ARG A 178 -60.61 -35.24 52.47
N LYS A 179 -59.60 -35.08 53.35
CA LYS A 179 -59.72 -35.30 54.81
C LYS A 179 -60.83 -34.43 55.44
N HIS A 180 -60.82 -33.12 55.21
CA HIS A 180 -61.89 -32.25 55.73
C HIS A 180 -63.26 -32.52 55.08
N SER A 181 -63.33 -33.04 53.84
CA SER A 181 -64.60 -33.44 53.21
C SER A 181 -65.17 -34.78 53.73
N SER A 182 -64.37 -35.58 54.44
CA SER A 182 -64.86 -36.73 55.23
C SER A 182 -65.41 -36.28 56.59
N GLU A 183 -64.73 -35.36 57.28
CA GLU A 183 -65.21 -34.78 58.54
C GLU A 183 -66.55 -34.04 58.36
N ARG A 184 -66.64 -33.13 57.37
CA ARG A 184 -67.89 -32.42 57.03
C ARG A 184 -69.03 -33.31 56.55
N ARG A 185 -68.77 -34.60 56.27
CA ARG A 185 -69.81 -35.56 55.86
C ARG A 185 -70.43 -36.32 57.04
N TYR A 186 -69.90 -36.14 58.26
CA TYR A 186 -70.42 -36.78 59.47
C TYR A 186 -71.50 -35.95 60.19
N THR A 187 -71.74 -34.71 59.75
CA THR A 187 -72.55 -33.71 60.48
C THR A 187 -73.68 -33.09 59.65
N SER A 188 -74.29 -33.85 58.73
CA SER A 188 -75.44 -33.37 57.95
C SER A 188 -76.47 -34.46 57.64
N GLN A 189 -77.69 -34.27 58.14
CA GLN A 189 -78.90 -35.02 57.80
C GLN A 189 -79.97 -34.00 57.32
N PRO A 190 -80.85 -34.32 56.35
CA PRO A 190 -81.64 -33.30 55.64
C PRO A 190 -83.07 -33.10 56.17
N SER A 191 -83.67 -31.93 55.91
CA SER A 191 -85.10 -31.69 56.10
C SER A 191 -85.73 -30.71 55.07
N ALA A 192 -86.97 -31.04 54.68
CA ALA A 192 -88.08 -30.24 54.12
C ALA A 192 -87.92 -29.18 52.97
N ARG A 193 -88.88 -29.26 52.03
CA ARG A 193 -89.38 -28.25 51.06
C ARG A 193 -90.74 -27.68 51.57
N PRO A 194 -91.53 -26.81 50.86
CA PRO A 194 -91.34 -26.09 49.58
C PRO A 194 -91.10 -24.55 49.79
N VAL A 195 -91.56 -23.47 49.10
CA VAL A 195 -92.61 -23.11 48.08
C VAL A 195 -92.08 -21.96 47.14
N ALA A 196 -92.91 -21.48 46.20
CA ALA A 196 -92.71 -20.36 45.24
C ALA A 196 -92.87 -18.93 45.87
N ALA A 197 -92.69 -17.77 45.20
CA ALA A 197 -92.45 -17.35 43.79
C ALA A 197 -91.63 -15.98 43.79
N ASP A 198 -91.43 -15.12 42.77
CA ASP A 198 -91.81 -15.02 41.33
C ASP A 198 -90.78 -14.12 40.54
N ALA A 199 -91.11 -13.67 39.31
CA ALA A 199 -90.39 -12.75 38.41
C ALA A 199 -90.72 -11.23 38.71
N PRO A 200 -90.32 -10.16 37.92
CA PRO A 200 -89.87 -10.12 36.52
C PRO A 200 -88.77 -9.10 36.05
N ARG A 201 -88.23 -9.38 34.84
CA ARG A 201 -87.71 -8.51 33.74
C ARG A 201 -87.31 -7.02 33.98
N ARG A 202 -86.08 -6.64 33.55
CA ARG A 202 -85.73 -5.71 32.40
C ARG A 202 -84.19 -5.50 32.32
N ARG A 203 -83.47 -5.70 31.20
CA ARG A 203 -83.33 -4.96 29.90
C ARG A 203 -82.41 -3.70 29.91
N ARG A 204 -81.15 -3.85 29.43
CA ARG A 204 -80.28 -2.93 28.61
C ARG A 204 -78.83 -3.48 28.65
N SER A 205 -77.94 -3.55 27.63
CA SER A 205 -77.68 -2.90 26.31
C SER A 205 -77.05 -1.49 26.37
N ALA A 206 -75.92 -1.16 25.71
CA ALA A 206 -74.95 -1.93 24.89
C ALA A 206 -73.67 -1.08 24.52
N HIS A 207 -72.67 -1.71 23.85
CA HIS A 207 -71.51 -1.08 23.14
C HIS A 207 -70.46 -0.34 24.01
N ALA A 208 -69.23 -0.02 23.56
CA ALA A 208 -68.53 -0.02 22.25
C ALA A 208 -67.10 -0.67 22.38
N LYS A 209 -66.43 -1.28 21.38
CA LYS A 209 -65.76 -0.77 20.14
C LYS A 209 -64.74 0.39 20.37
N ALA A 210 -63.58 0.50 19.71
CA ALA A 210 -62.80 -0.43 18.85
C ALA A 210 -61.34 0.09 18.63
N THR A 211 -60.53 -0.68 17.88
CA THR A 211 -59.11 -0.44 17.48
C THR A 211 -58.89 0.78 16.56
N PRO A 212 -57.63 1.22 16.34
CA PRO A 212 -56.98 0.93 15.05
C PRO A 212 -55.45 0.68 15.06
N ARG A 213 -54.91 0.30 13.89
CA ARG A 213 -53.47 0.18 13.54
C ARG A 213 -52.88 1.52 13.06
N THR A 214 -51.55 1.64 13.06
CA THR A 214 -50.79 2.55 12.16
C THR A 214 -49.72 1.77 11.36
N HIS A 215 -49.08 2.42 10.39
CA HIS A 215 -48.21 1.79 9.38
C HIS A 215 -46.84 2.50 9.25
N THR A 216 -45.90 1.81 8.61
CA THR A 216 -44.68 2.31 7.90
C THR A 216 -44.83 3.70 7.23
N LYS A 217 -43.79 4.51 6.98
CA LYS A 217 -42.56 4.19 6.21
C LYS A 217 -41.36 5.19 6.48
N PRO A 218 -40.51 5.72 5.54
CA PRO A 218 -39.03 5.65 5.68
C PRO A 218 -38.24 6.99 5.68
N ARG A 219 -36.89 6.86 5.68
CA ARG A 219 -35.83 7.77 5.17
C ARG A 219 -36.16 9.28 4.99
N GLY A 220 -35.42 10.11 5.71
CA GLY A 220 -35.05 11.47 5.27
C GLY A 220 -33.60 11.52 4.78
N ASP A 221 -33.30 12.44 3.86
CA ASP A 221 -31.99 12.68 3.26
C ASP A 221 -31.88 14.18 2.89
N LYS A 222 -30.67 14.71 2.67
CA LYS A 222 -30.29 16.15 2.66
C LYS A 222 -30.24 16.79 4.07
N LYS A 223 -29.37 17.77 4.35
CA LYS A 223 -28.35 18.44 3.49
C LYS A 223 -26.94 18.04 3.91
#